data_AF-L8J7I9-F1
#
_entry.id   AF-L8J7I9-F1
#
_cell.length_a   1.000
_cell.length_b   1.000
_cell.length_c   1.000
_cell.angle_alpha   90.00
_cell.angle_beta   90.00
_cell.angle_gamma   90.00
#
_symmetry.space_group_name_H-M   'P 1'
#
loop_
_entity.id
_entity.type
_entity.pdbx_description
1 polymer ?
#
loop_
_entity_poly.entity_id
_entity_poly.type
_entity_poly.pdbx_seq_one_letter_code
_entity_poly.pdbx_strand_id
1 'polypeptide(L)'
;MIGLIGRKVGMTRVFTEDGVSIPVTVVEVEANRVSQVKSVETDGYNAIQVTTGTKKANRVSKSEAGHFAKAGVEAGRGLWEFRLENNEEFAVGAELTVELFNEVKKVDVTGTSKGKGFQGGVKRWNFRTQDMTHGNSLSHRAPGSIGQCQTPGRVFKGKKMAGHMGAERVTTQNLEIVRVDAERNLLLIKGAVPGATGGNVIVKPAVKA
;
A
#
# COMPACT_ATOMS: atom_id res chain seq x y z
N MET A 1 18.06 0.01 1.31
CA MET A 1 17.31 1.04 2.04
C MET A 1 15.92 0.54 2.34
N ILE A 2 15.59 0.43 3.63
CA ILE A 2 14.28 0.02 4.13
C ILE A 2 13.16 1.03 3.81
N GLY A 3 11.90 0.61 4.00
CA GLY A 3 10.75 1.49 3.93
C GLY A 3 10.19 1.85 5.31
N LEU A 4 9.18 2.71 5.32
CA LEU A 4 8.43 3.08 6.52
C LEU A 4 6.94 2.81 6.33
N ILE A 5 6.26 2.55 7.44
CA ILE A 5 4.80 2.47 7.51
C ILE A 5 4.25 3.84 7.88
N GLY A 6 3.35 4.33 7.06
CA GLY A 6 2.62 5.57 7.29
C GLY A 6 1.10 5.37 7.26
N ARG A 7 0.38 6.46 7.47
CA ARG A 7 -1.07 6.56 7.38
C ARG A 7 -1.43 7.62 6.35
N LYS A 8 -2.33 7.30 5.43
CA LYS A 8 -2.82 8.27 4.45
C LYS A 8 -3.73 9.29 5.14
N VAL A 9 -3.28 10.53 5.33
CA VAL A 9 -4.08 11.60 5.95
C VAL A 9 -5.09 12.17 4.96
N GLY A 10 -4.71 12.34 3.70
CA GLY A 10 -5.59 12.92 2.69
C GLY A 10 -4.82 13.42 1.49
N MET A 11 -5.48 14.25 0.69
CA MET A 11 -4.86 14.93 -0.45
C MET A 11 -5.07 16.44 -0.34
N THR A 12 -4.06 17.19 -0.77
CA THR A 12 -4.10 18.64 -0.87
C THR A 12 -3.27 19.07 -2.09
N ARG A 13 -3.00 20.38 -2.22
CA ARG A 13 -2.13 20.95 -3.25
C ARG A 13 -1.05 21.82 -2.60
N VAL A 14 0.13 21.85 -3.21
CA VAL A 14 1.20 22.80 -2.89
C VAL A 14 1.40 23.70 -4.11
N PHE A 15 1.42 25.01 -3.90
CA PHE A 15 1.79 25.97 -4.93
C PHE A 15 3.30 26.18 -4.92
N THR A 16 3.93 26.13 -6.09
CA THR A 16 5.32 26.54 -6.26
C THR A 16 5.40 28.05 -6.50
N GLU A 17 6.61 28.61 -6.36
CA GLU A 17 6.88 30.02 -6.64
C GLU A 17 6.58 30.37 -8.11
N ASP A 18 6.75 29.42 -9.03
CA ASP A 18 6.40 29.56 -10.46
C ASP A 18 4.88 29.51 -10.75
N GLY A 19 4.03 29.45 -9.72
CA GLY A 19 2.57 29.38 -9.85
C GLY A 19 2.03 27.99 -10.22
N VAL A 20 2.85 26.94 -10.18
CA VAL A 20 2.41 25.57 -10.49
C VAL A 20 1.69 24.97 -9.28
N SER A 21 0.56 24.31 -9.53
CA SER A 21 -0.19 23.57 -8.51
C SER A 21 0.16 22.09 -8.53
N ILE A 22 0.86 21.62 -7.51
CA ILE A 22 1.26 20.22 -7.37
C ILE A 22 0.23 19.48 -6.49
N PRO A 23 -0.53 18.50 -7.01
CA PRO A 23 -1.39 17.68 -6.19
C PRO A 23 -0.54 16.72 -5.35
N VAL A 24 -0.77 16.71 -4.04
CA VAL A 24 0.00 15.87 -3.10
C VAL A 24 -0.94 15.02 -2.26
N THR A 25 -0.52 13.78 -2.01
CA THR A 25 -1.03 12.99 -0.88
C THR A 25 -0.18 13.28 0.34
N VAL A 26 -0.84 13.60 1.45
CA VAL A 26 -0.21 13.72 2.77
C VAL A 26 -0.21 12.36 3.45
N VAL A 27 0.97 11.86 3.77
CA VAL A 27 1.17 10.63 4.53
C VAL A 27 1.81 10.98 5.86
N GLU A 28 1.15 10.61 6.95
CA GLU A 28 1.69 10.71 8.31
C GLU A 28 2.56 9.49 8.57
N VAL A 29 3.83 9.72 8.86
CA VAL A 29 4.84 8.68 9.10
C VAL A 29 5.37 8.89 10.52
N GLU A 30 4.59 8.43 11.50
CA GLU A 30 5.02 8.34 12.89
C GLU A 30 6.26 7.43 13.00
N ALA A 31 7.03 7.57 14.08
CA ALA A 31 8.20 6.75 14.34
C ALA A 31 7.87 5.24 14.20
N ASN A 32 8.65 4.56 13.36
CA ASN A 32 8.55 3.13 13.14
C ASN A 32 9.56 2.44 14.06
N ARG A 33 9.06 1.73 15.07
CA ARG A 33 9.87 1.09 16.11
C ARG A 33 10.19 -0.34 15.72
N VAL A 34 11.46 -0.73 15.76
CA VAL A 34 11.91 -2.09 15.41
C VAL A 34 11.50 -3.07 16.51
N SER A 35 10.60 -4.00 16.21
CA SER A 35 10.12 -5.02 17.15
C SER A 35 10.90 -6.33 17.06
N GLN A 36 11.53 -6.62 15.93
CA GLN A 36 12.36 -7.82 15.77
C GLN A 36 13.36 -7.60 14.65
N VAL A 37 14.56 -8.15 14.82
CA VAL A 37 15.57 -8.27 13.76
C VAL A 37 15.69 -9.74 13.43
N LYS A 38 15.59 -10.07 12.13
CA LYS A 38 15.67 -11.44 11.61
C LYS A 38 16.99 -11.61 10.88
N SER A 39 17.65 -12.74 11.12
CA SER A 39 18.90 -13.10 10.46
C SER A 39 18.77 -14.37 9.64
N VAL A 40 19.77 -14.64 8.79
CA VAL A 40 19.83 -15.87 7.99
C VAL A 40 19.91 -17.11 8.90
N GLU A 41 20.62 -17.05 10.02
CA GLU A 41 20.80 -18.21 10.90
C GLU A 41 19.51 -18.63 11.61
N THR A 42 18.67 -17.66 12.03
CA THR A 42 17.46 -17.95 12.81
C THR A 42 16.20 -18.06 11.96
N ASP A 43 16.08 -17.22 10.92
CA ASP A 43 14.84 -17.05 10.15
C ASP A 43 15.00 -17.40 8.66
N GLY A 44 16.22 -17.65 8.20
CA GLY A 44 16.53 -17.98 6.80
C GLY A 44 16.58 -16.77 5.85
N TYR A 45 16.48 -15.54 6.37
CA TYR A 45 16.65 -14.29 5.61
C TYR A 45 16.85 -13.08 6.52
N ASN A 46 17.43 -12.01 5.96
CA ASN A 46 17.63 -10.74 6.67
C ASN A 46 16.42 -9.81 6.50
N ALA A 47 15.84 -9.39 7.62
CA ALA A 47 14.74 -8.43 7.66
C ALA A 47 14.64 -7.73 9.02
N ILE A 48 14.00 -6.56 9.02
CA ILE A 48 13.46 -5.98 10.25
C ILE A 48 11.94 -6.10 10.25
N GLN A 49 11.40 -6.32 11.45
CA GLN A 49 10.00 -6.14 11.73
C GLN A 49 9.81 -4.83 12.49
N VAL A 50 8.83 -4.04 12.08
CA VAL A 50 8.53 -2.75 12.70
C VAL A 50 7.07 -2.64 13.09
N THR A 51 6.81 -1.77 14.07
CA THR A 51 5.49 -1.33 14.48
C THR A 51 5.39 0.19 14.49
N THR A 52 4.18 0.74 14.38
CA THR A 52 3.94 2.18 14.39
C THR A 52 2.56 2.50 14.99
N GLY A 53 2.35 3.73 15.43
CA GLY A 53 1.17 4.18 16.16
C GLY A 53 0.96 3.46 17.48
N THR A 54 -0.24 3.58 18.03
CA THR A 54 -0.61 3.00 19.33
C THR A 54 -1.81 2.06 19.21
N LYS A 55 -1.86 1.03 20.06
CA LYS A 55 -2.99 0.11 20.19
C LYS A 55 -3.45 0.09 21.64
N LYS A 56 -4.77 0.21 21.87
CA LYS A 56 -5.35 0.22 23.23
C LYS A 56 -4.94 -1.05 24.00
N ALA A 57 -4.45 -0.90 25.23
CA ALA A 57 -3.94 -2.00 26.03
C ALA A 57 -4.92 -3.18 26.16
N ASN A 58 -6.21 -2.92 26.34
CA ASN A 58 -7.25 -3.95 26.42
C ASN A 58 -7.55 -4.68 25.11
N ARG A 59 -7.03 -4.21 23.97
CA ARG A 59 -7.13 -4.85 22.65
C ARG A 59 -5.85 -5.55 22.22
N VAL A 60 -4.79 -5.47 23.02
CA VAL A 60 -3.54 -6.20 22.78
C VAL A 60 -3.69 -7.57 23.42
N SER A 61 -3.60 -8.63 22.61
CA SER A 61 -3.65 -10.00 23.15
C SER A 61 -2.38 -10.28 23.97
N LYS A 62 -2.43 -11.24 24.91
CA LYS A 62 -1.26 -11.59 25.74
C LYS A 62 -0.04 -12.00 24.89
N SER A 63 -0.26 -12.70 23.78
CA SER A 63 0.80 -13.11 22.86
C SER A 63 1.45 -11.92 22.15
N GLU A 64 0.65 -10.97 21.66
CA GLU A 64 1.17 -9.72 21.09
C GLU A 64 1.94 -8.91 22.14
N ALA A 65 1.39 -8.80 23.36
CA ALA A 65 2.02 -8.06 24.45
C ALA A 65 3.39 -8.65 24.83
N GLY A 66 3.50 -9.99 24.90
CA GLY A 66 4.78 -10.66 25.16
C GLY A 66 5.82 -10.40 24.07
N HIS A 67 5.40 -10.35 22.81
CA HIS A 67 6.29 -10.02 21.69
C HIS A 67 6.82 -8.59 21.77
N PHE A 68 5.95 -7.61 22.02
CA PHE A 68 6.35 -6.21 22.19
C PHE A 68 7.20 -5.99 23.45
N ALA A 69 6.89 -6.68 24.56
CA ALA A 69 7.67 -6.61 25.79
C ALA A 69 9.09 -7.16 25.60
N LYS A 70 9.27 -8.25 24.84
CA LYS A 70 10.59 -8.78 24.50
C LYS A 70 11.45 -7.76 23.74
N ALA A 71 10.81 -6.94 22.90
CA ALA A 71 11.46 -5.90 22.14
C ALA A 71 11.64 -4.57 22.90
N GLY A 72 11.03 -4.42 24.08
CA GLY A 72 11.06 -3.18 24.84
C GLY A 72 10.32 -2.01 24.18
N VAL A 73 9.39 -2.29 23.26
CA VAL A 73 8.64 -1.25 22.52
C VAL A 73 7.15 -1.27 22.88
N GLU A 74 6.48 -0.14 22.74
CA GLU A 74 5.03 -0.07 22.91
C GLU A 74 4.29 -0.80 21.79
N ALA A 75 3.14 -1.38 22.12
CA ALA A 75 2.29 -2.07 21.15
C ALA A 75 1.68 -1.09 20.14
N GLY A 76 2.11 -1.20 18.88
CA GLY A 76 1.56 -0.44 17.77
C GLY A 76 0.36 -1.11 17.10
N ARG A 77 -0.17 -0.44 16.07
CA ARG A 77 -1.41 -0.85 15.39
C ARG A 77 -1.26 -2.07 14.47
N GLY A 78 -0.03 -2.54 14.25
CA GLY A 78 0.29 -3.70 13.42
C GLY A 78 1.79 -3.97 13.39
N LEU A 79 2.16 -5.04 12.68
CA LEU A 79 3.53 -5.46 12.44
C LEU A 79 3.75 -5.58 10.93
N TRP A 80 4.87 -5.05 10.46
CA TRP A 80 5.27 -5.12 9.04
C TRP A 80 6.75 -5.45 8.94
N GLU A 81 7.13 -6.09 7.85
CA GLU A 81 8.51 -6.48 7.61
C GLU A 81 9.11 -5.78 6.39
N PHE A 82 10.38 -5.41 6.52
CA PHE A 82 11.21 -4.88 5.44
C PHE A 82 12.45 -5.75 5.30
N ARG A 83 12.72 -6.19 4.07
CA ARG A 83 13.93 -6.96 3.73
C ARG A 83 15.15 -6.05 3.78
N LEU A 84 16.28 -6.59 4.24
CA LEU A 84 17.57 -5.92 4.28
C LEU A 84 18.44 -6.47 3.15
N GLU A 85 19.05 -5.59 2.34
CA GLU A 85 19.86 -5.99 1.19
C GLU A 85 21.38 -5.80 1.40
N ASN A 86 21.81 -4.85 2.26
CA ASN A 86 23.22 -4.39 2.32
C ASN A 86 23.83 -4.35 3.74
N ASN A 87 23.71 -5.42 4.54
CA ASN A 87 24.21 -5.42 5.94
C ASN A 87 23.74 -4.20 6.76
N GLU A 88 22.54 -3.69 6.46
CA GLU A 88 21.92 -2.63 7.25
C GLU A 88 21.58 -3.23 8.62
N GLU A 89 22.39 -2.89 9.63
CA GLU A 89 22.19 -3.35 11.01
C GLU A 89 21.26 -2.40 11.75
N PHE A 90 20.17 -2.95 12.27
CA PHE A 90 19.24 -2.23 13.13
C PHE A 90 19.21 -2.92 14.48
N ALA A 91 19.16 -2.12 15.54
CA ALA A 91 18.93 -2.64 16.89
C ALA A 91 17.42 -2.81 17.14
N VAL A 92 17.07 -3.84 17.90
CA VAL A 92 15.70 -3.96 18.44
C VAL A 92 15.43 -2.75 19.34
N GLY A 93 14.25 -2.15 19.20
CA GLY A 93 13.88 -0.92 19.91
C GLY A 93 14.29 0.37 19.22
N ALA A 94 15.10 0.33 18.14
CA ALA A 94 15.44 1.52 17.37
C ALA A 94 14.19 2.16 16.75
N GLU A 95 14.16 3.49 16.71
CA GLU A 95 13.10 4.28 16.08
C GLU A 95 13.55 4.80 14.72
N LEU A 96 12.69 4.62 13.72
CA LEU A 96 12.91 5.07 12.36
C LEU A 96 11.94 6.20 12.03
N THR A 97 12.48 7.39 11.79
CA THR A 97 11.71 8.61 11.52
C THR A 97 11.57 8.87 10.01
N VAL A 98 10.69 9.82 9.65
CA VAL A 98 10.45 10.21 8.26
C VAL A 98 11.69 10.78 7.56
N GLU A 99 12.70 11.20 8.32
CA GLU A 99 13.98 11.76 7.83
C GLU A 99 14.75 10.80 6.94
N LEU A 100 14.48 9.49 7.03
CA LEU A 100 15.03 8.48 6.12
C LEU A 100 14.75 8.82 4.64
N PHE A 101 13.71 9.61 4.36
CA PHE A 101 13.34 10.02 3.01
C PHE A 101 13.93 11.37 2.56
N ASN A 102 14.75 12.06 3.37
CA ASN A 102 15.29 13.38 3.02
C ASN A 102 16.14 13.37 1.72
N GLU A 103 16.90 12.30 1.50
CA GLU A 103 17.76 12.16 0.31
C GLU A 103 17.09 11.38 -0.84
N VAL A 104 15.84 10.93 -0.64
CA VAL A 104 15.12 10.10 -1.59
C VAL A 104 14.27 10.96 -2.52
N LYS A 105 14.52 10.87 -3.83
CA LYS A 105 13.75 11.64 -4.83
C LYS A 105 12.40 11.02 -5.17
N LYS A 106 12.33 9.68 -5.21
CA LYS A 106 11.14 8.94 -5.64
C LYS A 106 10.85 7.75 -4.74
N VAL A 107 9.57 7.47 -4.56
CA VAL A 107 9.07 6.39 -3.71
C VAL A 107 8.01 5.54 -4.40
N ASP A 108 7.94 4.28 -3.99
CA ASP A 108 6.87 3.35 -4.28
C ASP A 108 5.94 3.26 -3.08
N VAL A 109 4.66 3.57 -3.26
CA VAL A 109 3.66 3.55 -2.19
C VAL A 109 2.72 2.37 -2.39
N THR A 110 2.71 1.48 -1.39
CA THR A 110 1.84 0.31 -1.37
C THR A 110 0.73 0.47 -0.34
N GLY A 111 -0.50 0.11 -0.70
CA GLY A 111 -1.62 0.13 0.24
C GLY A 111 -2.75 -0.78 -0.22
N THR A 112 -3.76 -0.93 0.63
CA THR A 112 -4.98 -1.65 0.27
C THR A 112 -5.92 -0.71 -0.48
N SER A 113 -6.24 -1.04 -1.73
CA SER A 113 -7.14 -0.25 -2.57
C SER A 113 -8.56 -0.16 -2.01
N LYS A 114 -9.32 0.90 -2.35
CA LYS A 114 -10.72 1.02 -1.94
C LYS A 114 -11.54 -0.16 -2.50
N GLY A 115 -12.27 -0.85 -1.63
CA GLY A 115 -13.18 -1.93 -2.01
C GLY A 115 -14.33 -1.41 -2.86
N LYS A 116 -14.63 -2.11 -3.95
CA LYS A 116 -15.79 -1.84 -4.81
C LYS A 116 -16.83 -2.96 -4.74
N GLY A 117 -16.60 -4.02 -3.96
CA GLY A 117 -17.51 -5.17 -3.87
C GLY A 117 -17.59 -5.96 -5.17
N PHE A 118 -18.73 -6.63 -5.42
CA PHE A 118 -18.96 -7.37 -6.66
C PHE A 118 -19.19 -6.42 -7.84
N GLN A 119 -18.38 -6.53 -8.89
CA GLN A 119 -18.42 -5.66 -10.05
C GLN A 119 -18.54 -6.45 -11.35
N GLY A 120 -19.36 -5.95 -12.28
CA GLY A 120 -19.52 -6.52 -13.62
C GLY A 120 -18.30 -6.33 -14.53
N GLY A 121 -18.30 -7.01 -15.69
CA GLY A 121 -17.18 -6.98 -16.65
C GLY A 121 -16.84 -5.57 -17.17
N VAL A 122 -17.84 -4.69 -17.34
CA VAL A 122 -17.64 -3.31 -17.77
C VAL A 122 -16.76 -2.54 -16.78
N LYS A 123 -17.08 -2.58 -15.48
CA LYS A 123 -16.35 -1.79 -14.47
C LYS A 123 -15.05 -2.47 -14.00
N ARG A 124 -15.03 -3.80 -13.92
CA ARG A 124 -13.87 -4.56 -13.44
C ARG A 124 -12.78 -4.70 -14.51
N TRP A 125 -13.18 -4.85 -15.77
CA TRP A 125 -12.28 -5.21 -16.87
C TRP A 125 -12.37 -4.29 -18.08
N ASN A 126 -13.09 -3.17 -17.96
CA ASN A 126 -13.28 -2.19 -19.03
C ASN A 126 -13.89 -2.81 -20.30
N PHE A 127 -14.77 -3.81 -20.16
CA PHE A 127 -15.53 -4.32 -21.30
C PHE A 127 -16.43 -3.22 -21.88
N ARG A 128 -16.54 -3.17 -23.20
CA ARG A 128 -17.51 -2.29 -23.88
C ARG A 128 -18.93 -2.80 -23.60
N THR A 129 -19.88 -1.87 -23.52
CA THR A 129 -21.30 -2.22 -23.54
C THR A 129 -21.70 -2.66 -24.95
N GLN A 130 -22.77 -3.44 -25.06
CA GLN A 130 -23.43 -3.69 -26.35
C GLN A 130 -24.34 -2.51 -26.69
N ASP A 131 -25.03 -2.58 -27.84
CA ASP A 131 -25.98 -1.55 -28.24
C ASP A 131 -27.06 -1.35 -27.18
N MET A 132 -27.39 -0.08 -26.92
CA MET A 132 -28.40 0.30 -25.94
C MET A 132 -29.82 0.17 -26.50
N THR A 133 -29.97 0.16 -27.82
CA THR A 133 -31.25 0.06 -28.54
C THR A 133 -31.14 -0.97 -29.69
N HIS A 134 -31.75 -0.71 -30.85
CA HIS A 134 -31.66 -1.52 -32.07
C HIS A 134 -31.90 -3.03 -31.86
N GLY A 135 -32.90 -3.36 -31.05
CA GLY A 135 -33.31 -4.76 -30.83
C GLY A 135 -32.41 -5.54 -29.86
N ASN A 136 -31.56 -4.89 -29.07
CA ASN A 136 -30.82 -5.58 -28.02
C ASN A 136 -31.78 -6.17 -26.97
N SER A 137 -31.73 -7.49 -26.80
CA SER A 137 -32.55 -8.21 -25.83
C SER A 137 -31.75 -8.49 -24.55
N LEU A 138 -31.98 -7.67 -23.52
CA LEU A 138 -31.50 -7.85 -22.13
C LEU A 138 -29.97 -7.99 -21.96
N SER A 139 -29.16 -7.56 -22.95
CA SER A 139 -27.73 -7.89 -23.03
C SER A 139 -26.79 -6.67 -23.05
N HIS A 140 -27.30 -5.46 -22.77
CA HIS A 140 -26.56 -4.20 -22.85
C HIS A 140 -25.20 -4.19 -22.11
N ARG A 141 -25.13 -4.85 -20.94
CA ARG A 141 -23.90 -4.92 -20.10
C ARG A 141 -23.42 -6.35 -19.86
N ALA A 142 -23.92 -7.30 -20.65
CA ALA A 142 -23.51 -8.70 -20.58
C ALA A 142 -22.05 -8.85 -21.02
N PRO A 143 -21.33 -9.89 -20.57
CA PRO A 143 -19.91 -10.10 -20.92
C PRO A 143 -19.68 -10.49 -22.39
N GLY A 144 -20.74 -10.70 -23.18
CA GLY A 144 -20.65 -11.28 -24.51
C GLY A 144 -20.21 -12.74 -24.45
N SER A 145 -19.54 -13.21 -25.50
CA SER A 145 -19.02 -14.59 -25.53
C SER A 145 -17.91 -14.82 -24.50
N ILE A 146 -17.91 -16.01 -23.90
CA ILE A 146 -16.93 -16.45 -22.91
C ILE A 146 -15.99 -17.56 -23.41
N GLY A 147 -16.13 -18.02 -24.65
CA GLY A 147 -15.31 -19.09 -25.22
C GLY A 147 -15.59 -19.36 -26.71
N GLN A 148 -14.95 -20.39 -27.24
CA GLN A 148 -15.19 -20.94 -28.58
C GLN A 148 -16.20 -22.11 -28.50
N CYS A 149 -16.45 -22.79 -29.63
CA CYS A 149 -17.39 -23.91 -29.74
C CYS A 149 -16.78 -25.25 -29.29
N GLN A 150 -16.79 -26.28 -30.16
CA GLN A 150 -16.41 -27.66 -29.81
C GLN A 150 -14.97 -27.77 -29.29
N THR A 151 -14.03 -27.11 -29.95
CA THR A 151 -12.64 -27.04 -29.52
C THR A 151 -12.35 -25.61 -29.06
N PRO A 152 -12.00 -25.36 -27.78
CA PRO A 152 -11.59 -26.30 -26.73
C PRO A 152 -12.73 -26.83 -25.84
N GLY A 153 -13.99 -26.47 -26.08
CA GLY A 153 -15.15 -26.98 -25.31
C GLY A 153 -15.15 -26.60 -23.82
N ARG A 154 -14.36 -25.57 -23.44
CA ARG A 154 -14.23 -25.11 -22.07
C ARG A 154 -13.83 -23.64 -22.01
N VAL A 155 -14.09 -23.00 -20.87
CA VAL A 155 -13.59 -21.65 -20.57
C VAL A 155 -12.15 -21.74 -20.03
N PHE A 156 -11.25 -20.93 -20.55
CA PHE A 156 -9.86 -20.88 -20.08
C PHE A 156 -9.75 -20.25 -18.68
N LYS A 157 -8.75 -20.70 -17.90
CA LYS A 157 -8.39 -20.09 -16.62
C LYS A 157 -8.00 -18.62 -16.83
N GLY A 158 -8.38 -17.75 -15.88
CA GLY A 158 -8.11 -16.32 -15.98
C GLY A 158 -9.00 -15.55 -16.96
N LYS A 159 -10.07 -16.17 -17.52
CA LYS A 159 -11.05 -15.45 -18.32
C LYS A 159 -11.65 -14.31 -17.51
N LYS A 160 -11.54 -13.09 -18.03
CA LYS A 160 -12.10 -11.89 -17.43
C LYS A 160 -13.62 -12.01 -17.29
N MET A 161 -14.09 -12.06 -16.05
CA MET A 161 -15.50 -12.19 -15.66
C MET A 161 -15.83 -11.26 -14.48
N ALA A 162 -17.13 -11.07 -14.21
CA ALA A 162 -17.60 -10.34 -13.04
C ALA A 162 -17.05 -10.94 -11.73
N GLY A 163 -16.95 -10.12 -10.69
CA GLY A 163 -16.48 -10.58 -9.38
C GLY A 163 -16.01 -9.43 -8.49
N HIS A 164 -15.42 -9.79 -7.34
CA HIS A 164 -14.91 -8.81 -6.39
C HIS A 164 -13.82 -7.92 -7.02
N MET A 165 -13.88 -6.60 -6.77
CA MET A 165 -12.92 -5.62 -7.28
C MET A 165 -12.45 -4.70 -6.14
N GLY A 166 -11.14 -4.44 -6.06
CA GLY A 166 -10.53 -3.63 -5.00
C GLY A 166 -10.36 -4.41 -3.69
N ALA A 167 -10.09 -3.70 -2.60
CA ALA A 167 -9.69 -4.27 -1.30
C ALA A 167 -8.47 -5.22 -1.38
N GLU A 168 -7.65 -5.01 -2.40
CA GLU A 168 -6.42 -5.76 -2.65
C GLU A 168 -5.20 -4.85 -2.52
N ARG A 169 -4.03 -5.46 -2.30
CA ARG A 169 -2.75 -4.78 -2.21
C ARG A 169 -2.36 -4.24 -3.58
N VAL A 170 -2.17 -2.93 -3.68
CA VAL A 170 -1.74 -2.24 -4.90
C VAL A 170 -0.54 -1.37 -4.58
N THR A 171 0.44 -1.33 -5.48
CA THR A 171 1.61 -0.44 -5.39
C THR A 171 1.56 0.56 -6.53
N THR A 172 1.61 1.84 -6.21
CA THR A 172 1.87 2.91 -7.18
C THR A 172 3.35 3.25 -7.12
N GLN A 173 4.04 3.12 -8.25
CA GLN A 173 5.49 3.25 -8.32
C GLN A 173 5.93 4.64 -8.79
N ASN A 174 7.20 4.99 -8.51
CA ASN A 174 7.88 6.17 -9.03
C ASN A 174 7.18 7.50 -8.72
N LEU A 175 6.57 7.62 -7.54
CA LEU A 175 5.98 8.86 -7.09
C LEU A 175 7.06 9.80 -6.55
N GLU A 176 6.98 11.07 -6.89
CA GLU A 176 7.95 12.10 -6.48
C GLU A 176 7.67 12.56 -5.04
N ILE A 177 8.72 12.67 -4.22
CA ILE A 177 8.61 13.32 -2.90
C ILE A 177 8.66 14.83 -3.12
N VAL A 178 7.62 15.53 -2.66
CA VAL A 178 7.52 16.99 -2.76
C VAL A 178 8.11 17.67 -1.53
N ARG A 179 7.91 17.07 -0.35
CA ARG A 179 8.42 17.60 0.92
C ARG A 179 8.48 16.50 1.97
N VAL A 180 9.52 16.55 2.79
CA VAL A 180 9.66 15.81 4.04
C VAL A 180 9.59 16.81 5.18
N ASP A 181 8.75 16.55 6.18
CA ASP A 181 8.57 17.40 7.36
C ASP A 181 8.68 16.53 8.61
N ALA A 182 9.87 16.55 9.23
CA ALA A 182 10.19 15.74 10.40
C ALA A 182 9.46 16.20 11.66
N GLU A 183 9.27 17.51 11.85
CA GLU A 183 8.60 18.08 13.02
C GLU A 183 7.15 17.61 13.11
N ARG A 184 6.48 17.50 11.97
CA ARG A 184 5.08 17.07 11.89
C ARG A 184 4.91 15.60 11.54
N ASN A 185 6.01 14.87 11.35
CA ASN A 185 6.00 13.49 10.87
C ASN A 185 5.23 13.32 9.54
N LEU A 186 5.38 14.27 8.60
CA LEU A 186 4.64 14.26 7.34
C LEU A 186 5.55 14.01 6.15
N LEU A 187 5.05 13.21 5.22
CA LEU A 187 5.62 12.98 3.90
C LEU A 187 4.60 13.41 2.84
N LEU A 188 4.98 14.39 2.02
CA LEU A 188 4.16 14.88 0.92
C LEU A 188 4.62 14.22 -0.37
N ILE A 189 3.75 13.40 -0.96
CA ILE A 189 4.03 12.62 -2.16
C ILE A 189 3.17 13.15 -3.29
N LYS A 190 3.77 13.45 -4.44
CA LYS A 190 3.05 13.92 -5.63
C LYS A 190 2.10 12.86 -6.16
N GLY A 191 0.85 13.27 -6.42
CA GLY A 191 -0.19 12.40 -6.96
C GLY A 191 -0.95 11.60 -5.91
N ALA A 192 -1.80 10.68 -6.38
CA ALA A 192 -2.67 9.87 -5.55
C ALA A 192 -2.04 8.52 -5.20
N VAL A 193 -2.13 8.13 -3.92
CA VAL A 193 -1.71 6.80 -3.45
C VAL A 193 -2.92 5.86 -3.24
N PRO A 194 -2.72 4.53 -3.23
CA PRO A 194 -3.81 3.56 -3.00
C PRO A 194 -4.53 3.75 -1.66
N GLY A 195 -5.81 3.35 -1.62
CA GLY A 195 -6.60 3.28 -0.39
C GLY A 195 -7.36 4.56 0.01
N ALA A 196 -8.17 4.43 1.05
CA ALA A 196 -8.95 5.52 1.64
C ALA A 196 -8.13 6.30 2.67
N THR A 197 -8.61 7.49 3.02
CA THR A 197 -8.11 8.27 4.15
C THR A 197 -8.13 7.43 5.43
N GLY A 198 -7.08 7.54 6.22
CA GLY A 198 -6.85 6.80 7.45
C GLY A 198 -6.26 5.40 7.25
N GLY A 199 -6.13 4.90 6.02
CA GLY A 199 -5.54 3.59 5.73
C GLY A 199 -4.02 3.57 5.91
N ASN A 200 -3.49 2.41 6.31
CA ASN A 200 -2.06 2.18 6.38
C ASN A 200 -1.46 2.09 4.97
N VAL A 201 -0.31 2.73 4.78
CA VAL A 201 0.47 2.69 3.55
C VAL A 201 1.91 2.34 3.88
N ILE A 202 2.54 1.59 2.98
CA ILE A 202 3.95 1.22 3.04
C ILE A 202 4.66 2.09 2.02
N VAL A 203 5.57 2.94 2.46
CA VAL A 203 6.38 3.78 1.59
C VAL A 203 7.78 3.18 1.52
N LYS A 204 8.26 2.91 0.32
CA LYS A 204 9.63 2.44 0.07
C LYS A 204 10.33 3.37 -0.93
N PRO A 205 11.65 3.51 -0.88
CA PRO A 205 12.40 4.06 -2.00
C PRO A 205 12.03 3.35 -3.31
N ALA A 206 11.93 4.11 -4.40
CA ALA A 206 11.50 3.57 -5.68
C ALA A 206 12.53 2.58 -6.23
N VAL A 207 12.07 1.38 -6.63
CA VAL A 207 12.97 0.31 -7.12
C VAL A 207 13.47 0.53 -8.55
N LYS A 208 12.88 1.47 -9.29
CA LYS A 208 13.17 1.74 -10.72
C LYS A 208 13.86 3.09 -10.96
N ALA A 209 14.12 3.86 -9.91
CA ALA A 209 14.63 5.22 -10.00
C ALA A 209 16.15 5.28 -10.15
#